data_AF-A0A8D8D179-F1
#
_entry.id   AF-A0A8D8D179-F1
#
_cell.length_a   1.000
_cell.length_b   1.000
_cell.length_c   1.000
_cell.angle_alpha   90.00
_cell.angle_beta   90.00
_cell.angle_gamma   90.00
#
_symmetry.space_group_name_H-M   'P 1'
#
loop_
_entity.id
_entity.type
_entity.pdbx_description
1 polymer ?
#
loop_
_entity_poly.entity_id
_entity_poly.type
_entity_poly.pdbx_seq_one_letter_code
_entity_poly.pdbx_strand_id
1 'polypeptide(L)'
;MSSSGTEEPPSGKRPKLNPDQSNPESHCQHFVQRKKRFCKMTVARGKSYCGEHDVHASENADRIPCPLDPKHSVSAAKLEKHLKICNAKEVDRPAFIEPGVNALSDYEDDQEDVAAGLKLADVPDDELKAAIEKISKLYDDSRIGMIDQLLKEHPAFKQELANESYGPQTLKHLVQSASLLGIIEHEGFLQSETAFVEFGAGKGQVAFWLATILQQSALINTKVLLVDRASHRHKKDNKIEDRELIQRVRADIADLVLNKLELGAIRNVVGVGKHLCGGATDL
;
A
#
# COMPACT_ATOMS: atom_id res chain seq x y z
N MET A 1 -8.12 -71.40 30.10
CA MET A 1 -6.90 -70.84 30.71
C MET A 1 -6.26 -69.92 29.68
N SER A 2 -5.77 -68.75 30.15
CA SER A 2 -5.06 -67.71 29.38
C SER A 2 -5.98 -66.82 28.53
N SER A 3 -6.49 -65.70 29.07
CA SER A 3 -5.85 -64.41 29.41
C SER A 3 -6.02 -63.39 28.29
N SER A 4 -7.05 -62.55 28.46
CA SER A 4 -7.33 -61.31 27.76
C SER A 4 -6.25 -60.26 28.02
N GLY A 5 -5.63 -59.75 26.95
CA GLY A 5 -4.76 -58.57 26.98
C GLY A 5 -5.37 -57.47 26.12
N THR A 6 -6.00 -56.49 26.76
CA THR A 6 -6.40 -55.20 26.18
C THR A 6 -5.24 -54.23 26.32
N GLU A 7 -4.70 -53.71 25.21
CA GLU A 7 -3.73 -52.60 25.22
C GLU A 7 -4.46 -51.27 25.41
N GLU A 8 -4.12 -50.57 26.50
CA GLU A 8 -4.58 -49.21 26.80
C GLU A 8 -3.86 -48.14 25.94
N PRO A 9 -4.53 -47.02 25.62
CA PRO A 9 -3.92 -45.91 24.90
C PRO A 9 -2.93 -45.14 25.79
N PRO A 10 -1.89 -44.49 25.21
CA PRO A 10 -0.82 -43.87 25.97
C PRO A 10 -1.31 -42.68 26.79
N SER A 11 -1.10 -42.77 28.11
CA SER A 11 -1.45 -41.75 29.09
C SER A 11 -0.75 -40.42 28.77
N GLY A 12 -1.54 -39.35 28.77
CA GLY A 12 -1.06 -37.98 28.61
C GLY A 12 0.00 -37.62 29.65
N LYS A 13 1.08 -36.97 29.18
CA LYS A 13 2.04 -36.31 30.07
C LYS A 13 1.30 -35.26 30.90
N ARG A 14 1.26 -35.47 32.22
CA ARG A 14 0.76 -34.51 33.20
C ARG A 14 1.42 -33.15 32.99
N PRO A 15 0.68 -32.03 32.97
CA PRO A 15 1.28 -30.71 32.97
C PRO A 15 2.12 -30.55 34.23
N LYS A 16 3.40 -30.19 34.09
CA LYS A 16 4.18 -29.66 35.20
C LYS A 16 3.52 -28.35 35.62
N LEU A 17 2.97 -28.32 36.83
CA LEU A 17 2.57 -27.09 37.52
C LEU A 17 3.82 -26.21 37.66
N ASN A 18 3.89 -25.14 36.87
CA ASN A 18 4.78 -24.02 37.17
C ASN A 18 4.05 -23.12 38.17
N PRO A 19 4.56 -22.96 39.41
CA PRO A 19 4.01 -22.02 40.36
C PRO A 19 4.59 -20.62 40.08
N ASP A 20 4.19 -20.03 38.96
CA ASP A 20 4.19 -18.57 38.79
C ASP A 20 3.27 -18.18 37.63
N GLN A 21 1.97 -18.37 37.83
CA GLN A 21 0.95 -17.65 37.07
C GLN A 21 0.65 -16.35 37.80
N SER A 22 1.48 -15.32 37.58
CA SER A 22 1.18 -13.97 38.04
C SER A 22 1.48 -12.93 36.94
N ASN A 23 0.47 -12.69 36.12
CA ASN A 23 -0.15 -11.38 35.83
C ASN A 23 -0.68 -11.37 34.38
N PRO A 24 -1.97 -11.07 34.11
CA PRO A 24 -2.39 -10.71 32.76
C PRO A 24 -1.52 -9.54 32.29
N GLU A 25 -1.01 -9.59 31.06
CA GLU A 25 -0.35 -8.43 30.46
C GLU A 25 -1.31 -7.25 30.52
N SER A 26 -1.13 -6.36 31.49
CA SER A 26 -2.03 -5.23 31.70
C SER A 26 -1.89 -4.31 30.48
N HIS A 27 -3.01 -4.01 29.85
CA HIS A 27 -3.05 -3.11 28.70
C HIS A 27 -3.31 -1.68 29.19
N CYS A 28 -2.84 -0.71 28.42
CA CYS A 28 -2.94 0.70 28.76
C CYS A 28 -4.38 1.17 28.93
N GLN A 29 -4.67 1.83 30.05
CA GLN A 29 -6.01 2.31 30.40
C GLN A 29 -6.42 3.60 29.67
N HIS A 30 -5.61 4.13 28.75
CA HIS A 30 -5.95 5.34 27.99
C HIS A 30 -7.02 5.05 26.93
N PHE A 31 -8.10 5.84 26.92
CA PHE A 31 -9.19 5.73 25.95
C PHE A 31 -8.95 6.61 24.72
N VAL A 32 -8.74 5.98 23.56
CA VAL A 32 -8.48 6.69 22.29
C VAL A 32 -9.81 7.14 21.69
N GLN A 33 -10.20 8.39 21.94
CA GLN A 33 -11.51 8.94 21.52
C GLN A 33 -11.79 8.73 20.03
N ARG A 34 -10.83 9.05 19.14
CA ARG A 34 -10.98 8.88 17.68
C ARG A 34 -11.30 7.43 17.26
N LYS A 35 -10.79 6.44 18.01
CA LYS A 35 -10.93 5.01 17.69
C LYS A 35 -11.97 4.31 18.57
N LYS A 36 -12.63 5.03 19.48
CA LYS A 36 -13.63 4.53 20.45
C LYS A 36 -13.22 3.23 21.14
N ARG A 37 -11.95 3.13 21.56
CA ARG A 37 -11.40 1.94 22.24
C ARG A 37 -10.22 2.27 23.14
N PHE A 38 -9.95 1.43 24.14
CA PHE A 38 -8.74 1.52 24.97
C PHE A 38 -7.47 1.20 24.17
N CYS A 39 -6.35 1.79 24.59
CA CYS A 39 -5.05 1.58 23.98
C CYS A 39 -4.58 0.13 24.17
N LYS A 40 -4.20 -0.53 23.07
CA LYS A 40 -3.78 -1.94 23.07
C LYS A 40 -2.31 -2.15 23.45
N MET A 41 -1.62 -1.10 23.90
CA MET A 41 -0.21 -1.22 24.27
C MET A 41 -0.08 -1.83 25.66
N THR A 42 0.84 -2.77 25.80
CA THR A 42 1.18 -3.38 27.10
C THR A 42 1.83 -2.34 28.00
N VAL A 43 1.53 -2.44 29.30
CA VAL A 43 2.10 -1.58 30.34
C VAL A 43 3.20 -2.31 31.08
N ALA A 44 4.18 -1.54 31.57
CA ALA A 44 5.20 -2.10 32.45
C ALA A 44 4.57 -2.55 33.77
N ARG A 45 5.20 -3.51 34.46
CA ARG A 45 4.74 -3.98 35.77
C ARG A 45 4.56 -2.80 36.73
N GLY A 46 3.37 -2.69 37.33
CA GLY A 46 3.03 -1.62 38.28
C GLY A 46 2.54 -0.30 37.65
N LYS A 47 2.47 -0.18 36.32
CA LYS A 47 1.95 1.03 35.64
C LYS A 47 0.57 0.80 35.04
N SER A 48 -0.25 1.85 34.98
CA SER A 48 -1.60 1.80 34.39
C SER A 48 -1.63 2.23 32.92
N TYR A 49 -0.57 2.86 32.43
CA TYR A 49 -0.48 3.41 31.08
C TYR A 49 0.79 2.92 30.36
N CYS A 50 0.72 2.82 29.03
CA CYS A 50 1.89 2.49 28.23
C CYS A 50 2.85 3.68 28.18
N GLY A 51 4.10 3.46 27.78
CA GLY A 51 5.13 4.52 27.76
C GLY A 51 4.72 5.79 26.98
N GLU A 52 3.77 5.70 26.05
CA GLU A 52 3.24 6.86 25.32
C GLU A 52 2.16 7.64 26.09
N HIS A 53 1.34 6.98 26.90
CA HIS A 53 0.25 7.60 27.66
C HIS A 53 0.54 7.73 29.18
N ASP A 54 1.72 7.28 29.63
CA ASP A 54 2.21 7.42 31.02
C ASP A 54 2.51 8.87 31.42
N VAL A 55 2.40 9.80 30.46
CA VAL A 55 2.58 11.25 30.66
C VAL A 55 1.53 11.85 31.60
N HIS A 56 0.38 11.20 31.78
CA HIS A 56 -0.74 11.72 32.56
C HIS A 56 -0.80 11.19 34.00
N ALA A 57 0.09 10.28 34.41
CA ALA A 57 -0.07 9.54 35.67
C ALA A 57 0.79 10.02 36.85
N SER A 58 1.94 10.67 36.64
CA SER A 58 2.76 11.34 37.68
C SER A 58 4.14 11.69 37.10
N GLU A 59 4.67 12.86 37.48
CA GLU A 59 6.09 13.22 37.70
C GLU A 59 7.21 12.53 36.90
N ASN A 60 7.00 12.12 35.64
CA ASN A 60 8.09 11.70 34.76
C ASN A 60 8.81 12.94 34.21
N ALA A 61 9.62 13.59 35.05
CA ALA A 61 10.51 14.69 34.68
C ALA A 61 11.48 14.34 33.52
N ASP A 62 11.57 13.05 33.20
CA ASP A 62 12.42 12.52 32.14
C ASP A 62 11.81 12.58 30.73
N ARG A 63 10.52 12.92 30.52
CA ARG A 63 9.99 13.10 29.16
C ARG A 63 9.84 14.59 28.83
N ILE A 64 10.55 15.04 27.80
CA ILE A 64 10.51 16.39 27.27
C ILE A 64 9.74 16.42 25.94
N PRO A 65 9.08 17.53 25.58
CA PRO A 65 8.55 17.69 24.23
C PRO A 65 9.67 17.56 23.20
N CYS A 66 9.39 16.93 22.06
CA CYS A 66 10.39 16.81 21.02
C CYS A 66 10.77 18.20 20.47
N PRO A 67 12.06 18.54 20.35
CA PRO A 67 12.50 19.82 19.79
C PRO A 67 12.10 20.02 18.31
N LEU A 68 11.86 18.93 17.57
CA LEU A 68 11.48 18.97 16.15
C LEU A 68 9.95 19.02 15.94
N ASP A 69 9.16 18.50 16.88
CA ASP A 69 7.69 18.59 16.85
C ASP A 69 7.13 18.52 18.29
N PRO A 70 6.67 19.65 18.85
CA PRO A 70 6.11 19.69 20.20
C PRO A 70 4.84 18.84 20.41
N LYS A 71 4.23 18.29 19.35
CA LYS A 71 3.03 17.43 19.44
C LYS A 71 3.30 16.07 20.05
N HIS A 72 4.56 15.62 20.14
CA HIS A 72 4.93 14.38 20.83
C HIS A 72 6.06 14.60 21.84
N SER A 73 6.20 13.65 22.77
CA SER A 73 7.20 13.70 23.84
C SER A 73 8.19 12.55 23.75
N VAL A 74 9.41 12.77 24.24
CA VAL A 74 10.52 11.83 24.17
C VAL A 74 11.25 11.79 25.50
N SER A 75 11.80 10.64 25.87
CA SER A 75 12.66 10.58 27.05
C SER A 75 13.92 11.41 26.80
N ALA A 76 14.26 12.32 27.72
CA ALA A 76 15.45 13.17 27.69
C ALA A 76 16.72 12.34 27.48
N ALA A 77 16.85 11.21 28.17
CA ALA A 77 17.97 10.27 28.00
C ALA A 77 18.05 9.62 26.60
N LYS A 78 16.95 9.62 25.83
CA LYS A 78 16.87 9.05 24.48
C LYS A 78 16.69 10.11 23.40
N LEU A 79 16.79 11.40 23.74
CA LEU A 79 16.58 12.51 22.81
C LEU A 79 17.50 12.39 21.59
N GLU A 80 18.79 12.16 21.79
CA GLU A 80 19.76 12.09 20.69
C GLU A 80 19.43 10.94 19.70
N LYS A 81 19.01 9.79 20.23
CA LYS A 81 18.57 8.66 19.38
C LYS A 81 17.26 8.98 18.68
N HIS A 82 16.33 9.65 19.35
CA HIS A 82 15.06 10.06 18.78
C HIS A 82 15.24 11.06 17.64
N LEU A 83 16.07 12.10 17.80
CA LEU A 83 16.32 13.12 16.77
C LEU A 83 16.80 12.51 15.45
N LYS A 84 17.47 11.35 15.49
CA LYS A 84 17.92 10.60 14.30
C LYS A 84 16.78 9.90 13.55
N ILE A 85 15.68 9.56 14.24
CA ILE A 85 14.53 8.80 13.70
C ILE A 85 13.20 9.57 13.75
N CYS A 86 13.24 10.83 14.16
CA CYS A 86 12.05 11.65 14.30
C CYS A 86 11.41 11.89 12.92
N ASN A 87 10.09 11.70 12.82
CA ASN A 87 9.37 11.97 11.57
C ASN A 87 9.36 13.47 11.21
N ALA A 88 9.56 14.36 12.18
CA ALA A 88 9.63 15.80 11.98
C ALA A 88 11.03 16.30 11.65
N LYS A 89 12.02 15.40 11.57
CA LYS A 89 13.36 15.75 11.08
C LYS A 89 13.25 16.15 9.62
N GLU A 90 13.85 17.28 9.24
CA GLU A 90 14.04 17.61 7.83
C GLU A 90 14.88 16.51 7.17
N VAL A 91 14.28 15.87 6.17
CA VAL A 91 14.94 14.85 5.36
C VAL A 91 15.38 15.56 4.08
N ASP A 92 16.65 15.38 3.71
CA ASP A 92 17.13 15.79 2.38
C ASP A 92 16.19 15.19 1.34
N ARG A 93 15.50 16.07 0.61
CA ARG A 93 14.58 15.63 -0.43
C ARG A 93 15.41 15.12 -1.60
N PRO A 94 15.18 13.87 -2.06
CA PRO A 94 15.83 13.39 -3.26
C PRO A 94 15.52 14.30 -4.45
N ALA A 95 16.44 14.41 -5.40
CA ALA A 95 16.28 15.28 -6.57
C ALA A 95 14.99 14.97 -7.35
N PHE A 96 14.56 13.72 -7.38
CA PHE A 96 13.32 13.27 -8.02
C PHE A 96 12.03 13.64 -7.28
N ILE A 97 12.11 14.40 -6.18
CA ILE A 97 10.95 14.92 -5.44
C ILE A 97 10.91 16.45 -5.59
N GLU A 98 9.94 16.93 -6.34
CA GLU A 98 9.62 18.35 -6.52
C GLU A 98 8.14 18.55 -6.16
N PRO A 99 7.84 19.10 -4.97
CA PRO A 99 6.47 19.15 -4.47
C PRO A 99 5.50 19.81 -5.45
N GLY A 100 4.39 19.13 -5.75
CA GLY A 100 3.33 19.65 -6.61
C GLY A 100 3.69 19.82 -8.09
N VAL A 101 4.83 19.30 -8.57
CA VAL A 101 5.22 19.41 -10.00
C VAL A 101 4.20 18.79 -10.96
N ASN A 102 3.47 17.77 -10.50
CA ASN A 102 2.38 17.11 -11.25
C ASN A 102 1.00 17.40 -10.64
N ALA A 103 0.92 18.25 -9.62
CA ALA A 103 -0.35 18.76 -9.12
C ALA A 103 -0.79 19.87 -10.09
N LEU A 104 -1.89 19.66 -10.80
CA LEU A 104 -2.40 20.63 -11.76
C LEU A 104 -2.61 21.99 -11.08
N SER A 105 -1.94 23.03 -11.57
CA SER A 105 -2.17 24.45 -11.21
C SER A 105 -3.36 25.07 -11.94
N ASP A 106 -3.96 24.35 -12.89
CA ASP A 106 -4.80 24.94 -13.94
C ASP A 106 -6.30 24.96 -13.62
N TYR A 107 -6.67 24.51 -12.43
CA TYR A 107 -7.91 24.95 -11.81
C TYR A 107 -7.51 26.00 -10.78
N GLU A 108 -7.69 27.28 -11.14
CA GLU A 108 -7.88 28.33 -10.16
C GLU A 108 -9.07 27.88 -9.29
N ASP A 109 -8.76 27.15 -8.22
CA ASP A 109 -9.73 26.70 -7.23
C ASP A 109 -10.06 27.92 -6.35
N ASP A 110 -10.70 28.91 -6.97
CA ASP A 110 -11.46 29.97 -6.33
C ASP A 110 -12.76 29.41 -5.71
N GLN A 111 -12.71 28.18 -5.17
CA GLN A 111 -13.78 27.62 -4.37
C GLN A 111 -13.21 26.99 -3.09
N GLU A 112 -13.19 27.84 -2.07
CA GLU A 112 -13.41 27.45 -0.69
C GLU A 112 -14.36 26.23 -0.62
N ASP A 113 -13.86 25.13 -0.04
CA ASP A 113 -14.65 23.99 0.43
C ASP A 113 -15.43 23.16 -0.62
N VAL A 114 -14.75 22.32 -1.40
CA VAL A 114 -15.31 21.00 -1.80
C VAL A 114 -15.26 19.99 -0.63
N ALA A 115 -15.28 20.48 0.61
CA ALA A 115 -15.31 19.70 1.84
C ALA A 115 -16.69 19.11 2.17
N ALA A 116 -17.72 19.43 1.37
CA ALA A 116 -19.01 18.76 1.41
C ALA A 116 -19.33 18.15 0.04
N GLY A 117 -18.57 17.14 -0.37
CA GLY A 117 -18.90 16.36 -1.56
C GLY A 117 -20.36 15.91 -1.50
N LEU A 118 -21.16 16.39 -2.44
CA LEU A 118 -22.58 16.05 -2.58
C LEU A 118 -22.68 14.53 -2.67
N LYS A 119 -23.30 13.89 -1.67
CA LYS A 119 -23.51 12.45 -1.76
C LYS A 119 -24.61 12.22 -2.77
N LEU A 120 -24.47 11.17 -3.57
CA LEU A 120 -25.51 10.76 -4.51
C LEU A 120 -26.88 10.57 -3.82
N ALA A 121 -26.88 10.16 -2.54
CA ALA A 121 -28.09 10.00 -1.73
C ALA A 121 -28.80 11.33 -1.37
N ASP A 122 -28.08 12.44 -1.44
CA ASP A 122 -28.61 13.77 -1.15
C ASP A 122 -29.07 14.50 -2.45
N VAL A 123 -28.88 13.87 -3.62
CA VAL A 123 -29.30 14.42 -4.92
C VAL A 123 -30.79 14.10 -5.15
N PRO A 124 -31.63 15.11 -5.44
CA PRO A 124 -33.03 14.90 -5.81
C PRO A 124 -33.19 13.99 -7.04
N ASP A 125 -34.23 13.14 -7.02
CA ASP A 125 -34.52 12.18 -8.09
C ASP A 125 -34.70 12.83 -9.47
N ASP A 126 -35.31 14.02 -9.52
CA ASP A 126 -35.55 14.77 -10.74
C ASP A 126 -34.24 15.32 -11.34
N GLU A 127 -33.35 15.84 -10.50
CA GLU A 127 -32.02 16.28 -10.91
C GLU A 127 -31.18 15.11 -11.43
N LEU A 128 -31.21 13.97 -10.72
CA LEU A 128 -30.50 12.76 -11.14
C LEU A 128 -31.02 12.24 -12.48
N LYS A 129 -32.35 12.23 -12.68
CA LYS A 129 -32.96 11.83 -13.96
C LYS A 129 -32.57 12.77 -15.09
N ALA A 130 -32.59 14.08 -14.85
CA ALA A 130 -32.18 15.07 -15.85
C ALA A 130 -30.71 14.88 -16.26
N ALA A 131 -29.83 14.58 -15.30
CA ALA A 131 -28.44 14.26 -15.58
C ALA A 131 -28.29 12.98 -16.42
N ILE A 132 -29.02 11.92 -16.08
CA ILE A 132 -29.04 10.66 -16.84
C ILE A 132 -29.52 10.90 -18.27
N GLU A 133 -30.62 11.62 -18.45
CA GLU A 133 -31.15 11.94 -19.79
C GLU A 133 -30.14 12.73 -20.63
N LYS A 134 -29.45 13.68 -20.01
CA LYS A 134 -28.40 14.46 -20.68
C LYS A 134 -27.23 13.57 -21.12
N ILE A 135 -26.76 12.67 -20.26
CA ILE A 135 -25.68 11.73 -20.58
C ILE A 135 -26.10 10.77 -21.69
N SER A 136 -27.29 10.20 -21.60
CA SER A 136 -27.82 9.28 -22.63
C SER A 136 -27.96 9.98 -23.97
N LYS A 137 -28.49 11.20 -24.00
CA LYS A 137 -28.60 11.99 -25.23
C LYS A 137 -27.22 12.28 -25.83
N LEU A 138 -26.24 12.65 -25.01
CA LEU A 138 -24.86 12.86 -25.47
C LEU A 138 -24.27 11.57 -26.05
N TYR A 139 -24.49 10.43 -25.38
CA TYR A 139 -24.03 9.13 -25.88
C TYR A 139 -24.63 8.82 -27.26
N ASP A 140 -25.94 8.98 -27.41
CA ASP A 140 -26.65 8.73 -28.67
C ASP A 140 -26.21 9.71 -29.78
N ASP A 141 -26.05 11.00 -29.46
CA ASP A 141 -25.66 12.05 -30.41
C ASP A 141 -24.18 11.96 -30.82
N SER A 142 -23.30 11.51 -29.91
CA SER A 142 -21.84 11.57 -30.06
C SER A 142 -21.28 10.64 -31.14
N ARG A 143 -22.09 9.70 -31.67
CA ARG A 143 -21.62 8.63 -32.58
C ARG A 143 -20.37 7.92 -32.06
N ILE A 144 -20.18 7.87 -30.74
CA ILE A 144 -19.19 7.00 -30.13
C ILE A 144 -19.64 5.60 -30.49
N GLY A 145 -18.93 4.98 -31.45
CA GLY A 145 -19.24 3.63 -31.90
C GLY A 145 -19.11 2.62 -30.75
N MET A 146 -19.24 1.33 -31.08
CA MET A 146 -18.91 0.32 -30.07
C MET A 146 -17.45 0.50 -29.62
N ILE A 147 -17.23 0.55 -28.31
CA ILE A 147 -15.89 0.54 -27.74
C ILE A 147 -15.33 -0.86 -27.98
N ASP A 148 -14.27 -0.95 -28.78
CA ASP A 148 -13.58 -2.21 -29.03
C ASP A 148 -13.01 -2.76 -27.73
N GLN A 149 -13.35 -4.00 -27.43
CA GLN A 149 -12.84 -4.69 -26.25
C GLN A 149 -11.55 -5.42 -26.61
N LEU A 150 -10.45 -5.03 -25.98
CA LEU A 150 -9.18 -5.73 -26.08
C LEU A 150 -9.01 -6.69 -24.89
N LEU A 151 -9.33 -7.96 -25.12
CA LEU A 151 -9.12 -9.03 -24.14
C LEU A 151 -7.83 -9.78 -24.48
N LYS A 152 -6.79 -9.53 -23.68
CA LYS A 152 -5.52 -10.26 -23.73
C LYS A 152 -5.24 -10.87 -22.37
N GLU A 153 -4.42 -11.91 -22.35
CA GLU A 153 -3.91 -12.55 -21.12
C GLU A 153 -2.47 -12.99 -21.36
N HIS A 154 -1.56 -12.58 -20.49
CA HIS A 154 -0.16 -12.98 -20.63
C HIS A 154 0.06 -14.46 -20.23
N PRO A 155 0.77 -15.28 -21.02
CA PRO A 155 0.94 -16.71 -20.76
C PRO A 155 1.58 -17.07 -19.41
N ALA A 156 2.39 -16.18 -18.85
CA ALA A 156 3.04 -16.36 -17.54
C ALA A 156 2.05 -16.63 -16.39
N PHE A 157 0.78 -16.26 -16.54
CA PHE A 157 -0.24 -16.45 -15.50
C PHE A 157 -0.95 -17.80 -15.56
N LYS A 158 -0.77 -18.60 -16.62
CA LYS A 158 -1.54 -19.84 -16.86
C LYS A 158 -1.55 -20.78 -15.65
N GLN A 159 -0.39 -21.02 -15.04
CA GLN A 159 -0.27 -21.92 -13.89
C GLN A 159 -1.00 -21.38 -12.65
N GLU A 160 -0.86 -20.08 -12.38
CA GLU A 160 -1.44 -19.46 -11.18
C GLU A 160 -2.95 -19.24 -11.31
N LEU A 161 -3.44 -19.00 -12.53
CA LEU A 161 -4.88 -18.91 -12.81
C LEU A 161 -5.57 -20.28 -12.72
N ALA A 162 -4.85 -21.37 -12.99
CA ALA A 162 -5.36 -22.74 -12.85
C ALA A 162 -5.30 -23.27 -11.40
N ASN A 163 -4.79 -22.49 -10.44
CA ASN A 163 -4.61 -22.95 -9.07
C ASN A 163 -5.93 -22.91 -8.27
N GLU A 164 -6.51 -24.10 -8.03
CA GLU A 164 -7.78 -24.27 -7.30
C GLU A 164 -7.73 -23.86 -5.82
N SER A 165 -6.54 -23.71 -5.24
CA SER A 165 -6.40 -23.25 -3.84
C SER A 165 -6.67 -21.76 -3.67
N TYR A 166 -6.77 -21.00 -4.77
CA TYR A 166 -6.99 -19.55 -4.73
C TYR A 166 -8.47 -19.19 -4.60
N GLY A 167 -8.75 -18.34 -3.61
CA GLY A 167 -10.07 -17.76 -3.45
C GLY A 167 -10.38 -16.69 -4.52
N PRO A 168 -11.67 -16.30 -4.65
CA PRO A 168 -12.14 -15.40 -5.72
C PRO A 168 -11.40 -14.06 -5.79
N GLN A 169 -11.00 -13.49 -4.65
CA GLN A 169 -10.30 -12.21 -4.61
C GLN A 169 -8.88 -12.31 -5.19
N THR A 170 -8.16 -13.40 -4.91
CA THR A 170 -6.83 -13.63 -5.47
C THR A 170 -6.92 -13.82 -6.98
N LEU A 171 -7.85 -14.65 -7.45
CA LEU A 171 -8.09 -14.89 -8.88
C LEU A 171 -8.46 -13.60 -9.60
N LYS A 172 -9.35 -12.77 -9.03
CA LYS A 172 -9.69 -11.45 -9.59
C LYS A 172 -8.45 -10.59 -9.83
N HIS A 173 -7.54 -10.51 -8.85
CA HIS A 173 -6.34 -9.72 -9.00
C HIS A 173 -5.35 -10.29 -10.03
N LEU A 174 -5.26 -11.63 -10.12
CA LEU A 174 -4.45 -12.32 -11.13
C LEU A 174 -4.98 -12.05 -12.53
N VAL A 175 -6.28 -12.23 -12.78
CA VAL A 175 -6.92 -11.97 -14.08
C VAL A 175 -6.68 -10.52 -14.53
N GLN A 176 -6.86 -9.55 -13.64
CA GLN A 176 -6.60 -8.15 -13.95
C GLN A 176 -5.13 -7.89 -14.32
N SER A 177 -4.18 -8.54 -13.64
CA SER A 177 -2.76 -8.37 -13.92
C SER A 177 -2.35 -9.09 -15.21
N ALA A 178 -2.89 -10.30 -15.44
CA ALA A 178 -2.71 -11.07 -16.67
C ALA A 178 -3.19 -10.29 -17.88
N SER A 179 -4.33 -9.61 -17.74
CA SER A 179 -4.90 -8.81 -18.81
C SER A 179 -4.07 -7.59 -19.14
N LEU A 180 -3.68 -6.81 -18.12
CA LEU A 180 -2.85 -5.64 -18.31
C LEU A 180 -1.50 -5.99 -18.95
N LEU A 181 -0.81 -7.03 -18.48
CA LEU A 181 0.47 -7.44 -19.04
C LEU A 181 0.32 -8.09 -20.43
N GLY A 182 -0.81 -8.73 -20.72
CA GLY A 182 -1.13 -9.24 -22.06
C GLY A 182 -1.35 -8.12 -23.07
N ILE A 183 -1.92 -6.99 -22.65
CA ILE A 183 -2.04 -5.79 -23.49
C ILE A 183 -0.67 -5.16 -23.73
N ILE A 184 0.17 -5.02 -22.71
CA ILE A 184 1.54 -4.48 -22.85
C ILE A 184 2.35 -5.31 -23.86
N GLU A 185 2.26 -6.64 -23.80
CA GLU A 185 2.89 -7.52 -24.78
C GLU A 185 2.28 -7.36 -26.18
N HIS A 186 0.95 -7.34 -26.30
CA HIS A 186 0.23 -7.20 -27.56
C HIS A 186 0.56 -5.91 -28.31
N GLU A 187 0.63 -4.79 -27.59
CA GLU A 187 0.99 -3.47 -28.14
C GLU A 187 2.50 -3.34 -28.42
N GLY A 188 3.29 -4.37 -28.12
CA GLY A 188 4.73 -4.40 -28.38
C GLY A 188 5.54 -3.49 -27.45
N PHE A 189 5.02 -3.19 -26.25
CA PHE A 189 5.72 -2.36 -25.26
C PHE A 189 6.78 -3.14 -24.44
N LEU A 190 6.76 -4.48 -24.47
CA LEU A 190 7.83 -5.30 -23.90
C LEU A 190 9.09 -5.25 -24.78
N GLN A 191 9.91 -4.23 -24.59
CA GLN A 191 11.13 -3.98 -25.37
C GLN A 191 12.37 -3.87 -24.47
N SER A 192 13.54 -4.08 -25.07
CA SER A 192 14.83 -3.77 -24.42
C SER A 192 14.97 -2.28 -24.14
N GLU A 193 15.92 -1.90 -23.28
CA GLU A 193 16.21 -0.50 -22.94
C GLU A 193 14.97 0.25 -22.41
N THR A 194 14.07 -0.45 -21.72
CA THR A 194 12.76 0.06 -21.28
C THR A 194 12.59 -0.02 -19.77
N ALA A 195 12.21 1.09 -19.15
CA ALA A 195 11.77 1.14 -17.76
C ALA A 195 10.25 1.08 -17.70
N PHE A 196 9.72 0.12 -16.97
CA PHE A 196 8.30 -0.04 -16.70
C PHE A 196 7.97 0.54 -15.33
N VAL A 197 7.02 1.47 -15.27
CA VAL A 197 6.70 2.21 -14.05
C VAL A 197 5.29 1.87 -13.60
N GLU A 198 5.15 1.08 -12.52
CA GLU A 198 3.86 0.83 -11.88
C GLU A 198 3.51 2.02 -10.96
N PHE A 199 2.55 2.84 -11.38
CA PHE A 199 2.02 3.94 -10.58
C PHE A 199 0.93 3.44 -9.61
N GLY A 200 0.99 3.89 -8.36
CA GLY A 200 0.08 3.41 -7.32
C GLY A 200 0.28 1.91 -7.05
N ALA A 201 1.54 1.49 -6.98
CA ALA A 201 1.91 0.07 -7.00
C ALA A 201 1.37 -0.73 -5.80
N GLY A 202 1.07 -0.08 -4.69
CA GLY A 202 0.59 -0.71 -3.47
C GLY A 202 1.49 -1.86 -3.03
N LYS A 203 0.94 -3.08 -3.04
CA LYS A 203 1.70 -4.32 -2.71
C LYS A 203 2.61 -4.83 -3.84
N GLY A 204 2.65 -4.18 -5.00
CA GLY A 204 3.55 -4.49 -6.13
C GLY A 204 3.18 -5.77 -6.89
N GLN A 205 1.88 -6.04 -7.08
CA GLN A 205 1.46 -7.27 -7.76
C GLN A 205 1.77 -7.26 -9.25
N VAL A 206 1.53 -6.14 -9.96
CA VAL A 206 1.80 -6.08 -11.40
C VAL A 206 3.30 -6.06 -11.64
N ALA A 207 4.05 -5.25 -10.91
CA ALA A 207 5.52 -5.21 -10.99
C ALA A 207 6.18 -6.56 -10.71
N PHE A 208 5.68 -7.35 -9.74
CA PHE A 208 6.19 -8.69 -9.48
C PHE A 208 6.08 -9.59 -10.73
N TRP A 209 4.91 -9.59 -11.37
CA TRP A 209 4.68 -10.39 -12.56
C TRP A 209 5.46 -9.88 -13.76
N LEU A 210 5.54 -8.56 -13.93
CA LEU A 210 6.34 -7.94 -14.97
C LEU A 210 7.82 -8.28 -14.83
N ALA A 211 8.38 -8.18 -13.62
CA ALA A 211 9.75 -8.61 -13.34
C ALA A 211 9.95 -10.10 -13.64
N THR A 212 8.99 -10.96 -13.30
CA THR A 212 9.05 -12.40 -13.59
C THR A 212 9.11 -12.67 -15.10
N ILE A 213 8.29 -11.96 -15.89
CA ILE A 213 8.28 -12.06 -17.36
C ILE A 213 9.62 -11.58 -17.93
N LEU A 214 10.12 -10.44 -17.46
CA LEU A 214 11.38 -9.87 -17.93
C LEU A 214 12.58 -10.78 -17.63
N GLN A 215 12.63 -11.39 -16.45
CA GLN A 215 13.68 -12.37 -16.08
C GLN A 215 13.70 -13.62 -16.97
N GLN A 216 12.56 -13.97 -17.57
CA GLN A 216 12.43 -15.11 -18.48
C GLN A 216 12.58 -14.70 -19.96
N SER A 217 12.75 -13.41 -20.23
CA SER A 217 12.87 -12.85 -21.59
C SER A 217 14.33 -12.70 -22.01
N ALA A 218 14.56 -12.53 -23.32
CA ALA A 218 15.86 -12.13 -23.86
C ALA A 218 16.07 -10.61 -23.91
N LEU A 219 15.15 -9.83 -23.31
CA LEU A 219 15.23 -8.37 -23.31
C LEU A 219 16.35 -7.91 -22.38
N ILE A 220 17.10 -6.92 -22.83
CA ILE A 220 18.27 -6.39 -22.11
C ILE A 220 18.02 -4.97 -21.64
N ASN A 221 18.73 -4.54 -20.61
CA ASN A 221 18.63 -3.19 -20.05
C ASN A 221 17.18 -2.83 -19.73
N THR A 222 16.47 -3.66 -18.97
CA THR A 222 15.10 -3.37 -18.52
C THR A 222 15.08 -3.05 -17.04
N LYS A 223 14.12 -2.21 -16.62
CA LYS A 223 13.89 -1.86 -15.22
C LYS A 223 12.41 -1.89 -14.89
N VAL A 224 12.08 -2.20 -13.65
CA VAL A 224 10.73 -2.18 -13.10
C VAL A 224 10.73 -1.26 -11.89
N LEU A 225 10.04 -0.13 -12.01
CA LEU A 225 9.91 0.88 -10.96
C LEU A 225 8.52 0.80 -10.36
N LEU A 226 8.45 0.79 -9.03
CA LEU A 226 7.20 0.85 -8.28
C LEU A 226 7.09 2.21 -7.62
N VAL A 227 6.08 3.00 -7.98
CA VAL A 227 5.82 4.32 -7.39
C VAL A 227 4.64 4.20 -6.43
N ASP A 228 4.90 4.44 -5.15
CA ASP A 228 3.84 4.53 -4.13
C ASP A 228 4.31 5.30 -2.89
N ARG A 229 3.49 6.22 -2.38
CA ARG A 229 3.78 6.98 -1.16
C ARG A 229 3.69 6.14 0.12
N ALA A 230 2.82 5.13 0.11
CA ALA A 230 2.46 4.35 1.29
C ALA A 230 3.43 3.17 1.50
N SER A 231 3.72 2.90 2.77
CA SER A 231 4.50 1.73 3.16
C SER A 231 3.58 0.55 3.45
N HIS A 232 3.45 -0.36 2.48
CA HIS A 232 2.69 -1.59 2.65
C HIS A 232 3.51 -2.71 3.32
N ARG A 233 2.83 -3.57 4.08
CA ARG A 233 3.35 -4.86 4.57
C ARG A 233 3.16 -5.94 3.51
N HIS A 234 4.01 -6.97 3.54
CA HIS A 234 3.98 -8.13 2.63
C HIS A 234 4.04 -7.74 1.15
N LYS A 235 4.96 -6.83 0.82
CA LYS A 235 5.17 -6.36 -0.55
C LYS A 235 5.73 -7.49 -1.43
N LYS A 236 5.20 -7.65 -2.63
CA LYS A 236 5.53 -8.74 -3.55
C LYS A 236 6.89 -8.53 -4.24
N ASP A 237 7.32 -7.28 -4.41
CA ASP A 237 8.67 -6.91 -4.87
C ASP A 237 9.79 -7.47 -3.97
N ASN A 238 9.49 -7.77 -2.70
CA ASN A 238 10.46 -8.45 -1.84
C ASN A 238 10.81 -9.87 -2.33
N LYS A 239 9.94 -10.50 -3.14
CA LYS A 239 10.16 -11.85 -3.70
C LYS A 239 11.12 -11.88 -4.88
N ILE A 240 11.42 -10.73 -5.47
CA ILE A 240 12.40 -10.60 -6.54
C ILE A 240 13.74 -10.27 -5.90
N GLU A 241 14.76 -11.07 -6.18
CA GLU A 241 16.10 -10.89 -5.61
C GLU A 241 16.90 -9.79 -6.32
N ASP A 242 16.73 -9.68 -7.63
CA ASP A 242 17.43 -8.72 -8.48
C ASP A 242 16.95 -7.28 -8.22
N ARG A 243 17.73 -6.53 -7.44
CA ARG A 243 17.47 -5.12 -7.10
C ARG A 243 17.93 -4.12 -8.17
N GLU A 244 18.67 -4.57 -9.18
CA GLU A 244 18.98 -3.75 -10.34
C GLU A 244 17.79 -3.71 -11.30
N LEU A 245 17.08 -4.84 -11.43
CA LEU A 245 15.83 -4.93 -12.18
C LEU A 245 14.68 -4.20 -11.49
N ILE A 246 14.43 -4.47 -10.20
CA ILE A 246 13.25 -3.96 -9.50
C ILE A 246 13.59 -2.95 -8.40
N GLN A 247 12.99 -1.77 -8.48
CA GLN A 247 13.21 -0.69 -7.52
C GLN A 247 11.89 -0.05 -7.11
N ARG A 248 11.74 0.24 -5.82
CA ARG A 248 10.56 0.92 -5.29
C ARG A 248 10.92 2.35 -4.91
N VAL A 249 10.27 3.30 -5.58
CA VAL A 249 10.36 4.73 -5.33
C VAL A 249 9.22 5.12 -4.39
N ARG A 250 9.57 5.53 -3.17
CA ARG A 250 8.60 6.03 -2.19
C ARG A 250 8.36 7.51 -2.42
N ALA A 251 7.40 7.82 -3.28
CA ALA A 251 7.06 9.18 -3.67
C ALA A 251 5.53 9.31 -3.80
N ASP A 252 5.02 10.52 -3.55
CA ASP A 252 3.71 10.89 -4.09
C ASP A 252 3.84 11.14 -5.60
N ILE A 253 2.82 10.79 -6.37
CA ILE A 253 2.83 10.99 -7.83
C ILE A 253 2.80 12.49 -8.12
N ALA A 254 2.09 13.28 -7.30
CA ALA A 254 2.03 14.74 -7.39
C ALA A 254 3.41 15.42 -7.32
N ASP A 255 4.38 14.77 -6.65
CA ASP A 255 5.70 15.35 -6.39
C ASP A 255 6.82 14.72 -7.25
N LEU A 256 6.52 13.67 -8.02
CA LEU A 256 7.55 12.84 -8.64
C LEU A 256 8.04 13.40 -9.98
N VAL A 257 9.34 13.69 -10.07
CA VAL A 257 10.00 14.02 -11.35
C VAL A 257 10.71 12.79 -11.92
N LEU A 258 10.04 12.07 -12.83
CA LEU A 258 10.55 10.79 -13.37
C LEU A 258 11.91 10.90 -14.06
N ASN A 259 12.17 12.01 -14.74
CA ASN A 259 13.43 12.24 -15.46
C ASN A 259 14.66 12.41 -14.53
N LYS A 260 14.43 12.67 -13.24
CA LYS A 260 15.49 12.76 -12.21
C LYS A 260 15.74 11.42 -11.52
N LEU A 261 15.06 10.34 -11.92
CA LEU A 261 15.38 8.99 -11.50
C LEU A 261 16.59 8.46 -12.28
N GLU A 262 17.50 7.76 -11.59
CA GLU A 262 18.68 7.17 -12.22
C GLU A 262 18.32 5.86 -12.95
N LEU A 263 17.95 6.00 -14.23
CA LEU A 263 17.52 4.85 -15.04
C LEU A 263 18.67 4.17 -15.80
N GLY A 264 19.86 4.79 -15.90
CA GLY A 264 21.00 4.21 -16.61
C GLY A 264 20.79 4.20 -18.13
N ALA A 265 21.03 3.06 -18.79
CA ALA A 265 20.96 2.91 -20.26
C ALA A 265 19.52 2.81 -20.83
N ILE A 266 18.51 3.21 -20.06
CA ILE A 266 17.11 3.17 -20.47
C ILE A 266 16.83 4.28 -21.49
N ARG A 267 16.08 3.94 -22.54
CA ARG A 267 15.65 4.85 -23.60
C ARG A 267 14.13 5.05 -23.65
N ASN A 268 13.37 4.05 -23.22
CA ASN A 268 11.92 4.07 -23.25
C ASN A 268 11.34 3.98 -21.84
N VAL A 269 10.19 4.60 -21.62
CA VAL A 269 9.44 4.51 -20.37
C VAL A 269 8.01 4.10 -20.67
N VAL A 270 7.55 3.02 -20.02
CA VAL A 270 6.19 2.51 -20.13
C VAL A 270 5.51 2.64 -18.77
N GLY A 271 4.52 3.52 -18.68
CA GLY A 271 3.69 3.69 -17.50
C GLY A 271 2.62 2.61 -17.40
N VAL A 272 2.43 2.03 -16.22
CA VAL A 272 1.45 0.98 -15.95
C VAL A 272 0.60 1.40 -14.74
N GLY A 273 -0.71 1.55 -14.95
CA GLY A 273 -1.64 1.98 -13.92
C GLY A 273 -2.87 1.07 -13.89
N LYS A 274 -3.10 0.39 -12.76
CA LYS A 274 -4.30 -0.44 -12.56
C LYS A 274 -5.44 0.32 -11.89
N HIS A 275 -5.10 1.16 -10.91
CA HIS A 275 -6.03 1.96 -10.10
C HIS A 275 -5.54 3.40 -10.03
N LEU A 276 -5.22 3.99 -11.18
CA LEU A 276 -4.72 5.35 -11.30
C LEU A 276 -5.87 6.36 -11.41
N CYS A 277 -6.82 6.30 -10.47
CA CYS A 277 -7.98 7.18 -10.41
C CYS A 277 -8.27 7.61 -8.96
N GLY A 278 -8.99 8.72 -8.78
CA GLY A 278 -9.32 9.25 -7.46
C GLY A 278 -8.09 9.86 -6.78
N GLY A 279 -7.99 9.71 -5.45
CA GLY A 279 -6.88 10.27 -4.64
C GLY A 279 -5.47 9.69 -4.90
N ALA A 280 -5.26 8.99 -6.02
CA ALA A 280 -3.94 8.69 -6.59
C ALA A 280 -3.47 9.78 -7.58
N THR A 281 -4.39 10.57 -8.13
CA THR A 281 -4.16 11.65 -9.12
C THR A 281 -4.89 12.95 -8.81
N ASP A 282 -5.97 12.89 -8.01
CA ASP A 282 -6.90 14.00 -7.76
C ASP A 282 -6.60 14.73 -6.43
N LEU A 283 -5.34 14.75 -5.97
CA LEU A 283 -4.92 15.37 -4.71
C LEU A 283 -4.13 16.65 -4.90
#